data_AF-A0A6L9UGB9-F1
#
_entry.id   AF-A0A6L9UGB9-F1
#
_cell.length_a   1.000
_cell.length_b   1.000
_cell.length_c   1.000
_cell.angle_alpha   90.00
_cell.angle_beta   90.00
_cell.angle_gamma   90.00
#
_symmetry.space_group_name_H-M   'P 1'
#
loop_
_entity.id
_entity.type
_entity.pdbx_description
1 polymer ?
#
loop_
_entity_poly.entity_id
_entity_poly.type
_entity_poly.pdbx_seq_one_letter_code
_entity_poly.pdbx_strand_id
1 'polypeptide(L)'
;TSPYELVKLLVGSRARFTVVGDDDQSIYSWRGARPQNLVLLSQDFPALKVIKLEQNYRSSGRILKAANILIANNPHVFEKRLFSELGYGTELKVLSANNEEHEAERVTGELIAHHFVNKTQYKDYAILY
;
A
#
# COMPACT_ATOMS: atom_id res chain seq x y z
N THR A 1 -22.86 -9.83 -11.38
CA THR A 1 -21.71 -10.58 -11.92
C THR A 1 -20.43 -9.96 -11.40
N SER A 2 -19.56 -10.74 -10.76
CA SER A 2 -18.30 -10.24 -10.20
C SER A 2 -17.34 -9.81 -11.32
N PRO A 3 -16.52 -8.75 -11.14
CA PRO A 3 -15.46 -8.40 -12.10
C PRO A 3 -14.55 -9.58 -12.46
N TYR A 4 -14.31 -10.49 -11.53
CA TYR A 4 -13.50 -11.70 -11.73
C TYR A 4 -14.11 -12.65 -12.78
N GLU A 5 -15.41 -12.92 -12.67
CA GLU A 5 -16.11 -13.80 -13.61
C GLU A 5 -16.15 -13.22 -15.01
N LEU A 6 -16.28 -11.89 -15.13
CA LEU A 6 -16.20 -11.22 -16.42
C LEU A 6 -14.82 -11.41 -17.06
N VAL A 7 -13.74 -11.30 -16.28
CA VAL A 7 -12.38 -11.57 -16.79
C VAL A 7 -12.26 -13.02 -17.28
N LYS A 8 -12.75 -14.00 -16.52
CA LYS A 8 -12.73 -15.42 -16.94
C LYS A 8 -13.44 -15.63 -18.29
N LEU A 9 -14.60 -15.00 -18.48
CA LEU A 9 -15.34 -15.08 -19.74
C LEU A 9 -14.60 -14.41 -20.91
N LEU A 10 -13.92 -13.28 -20.66
CA LEU A 10 -13.19 -12.55 -21.69
C LEU A 10 -11.92 -13.27 -22.18
N VAL A 11 -11.16 -13.85 -21.25
CA VAL A 11 -9.86 -14.49 -21.59
C VAL A 11 -10.04 -15.90 -22.14
N GLY A 12 -11.12 -16.58 -21.76
CA GLY A 12 -11.43 -17.94 -22.15
C GLY A 12 -10.28 -18.91 -21.85
N SER A 13 -10.19 -19.99 -22.63
CA SER A 13 -9.15 -21.01 -22.47
C SER A 13 -7.74 -20.56 -22.87
N ARG A 14 -7.62 -19.43 -23.60
CA ARG A 14 -6.32 -18.93 -24.04
C ARG A 14 -5.54 -18.27 -22.90
N ALA A 15 -6.23 -17.80 -21.85
CA ALA A 15 -5.65 -17.21 -20.64
C ALA A 15 -4.55 -16.15 -20.91
N ARG A 16 -4.70 -15.36 -21.99
CA ARG A 16 -3.73 -14.32 -22.36
C ARG A 16 -4.07 -13.01 -21.69
N PHE A 17 -3.58 -12.83 -20.48
CA PHE A 17 -3.78 -11.60 -19.72
C PHE A 17 -2.64 -11.36 -18.75
N THR A 18 -2.60 -10.16 -18.17
CA THR A 18 -1.72 -9.81 -17.06
C THR A 18 -2.56 -9.07 -16.04
N VAL A 19 -2.52 -9.53 -14.79
CA VAL A 19 -3.12 -8.83 -13.64
C VAL A 19 -1.99 -8.37 -12.73
N VAL A 20 -2.14 -7.17 -12.19
CA VAL A 20 -1.27 -6.62 -11.16
C VAL A 20 -2.13 -6.35 -9.94
N GLY A 21 -1.64 -6.71 -8.76
CA GLY A 21 -2.37 -6.52 -7.51
C GLY A 21 -1.46 -6.73 -6.30
N ASP A 22 -1.93 -6.23 -5.17
CA ASP A 22 -1.30 -6.39 -3.87
C ASP A 22 -2.39 -6.79 -2.87
N ASP A 23 -2.29 -8.00 -2.32
CA ASP A 23 -3.22 -8.55 -1.34
C ASP A 23 -3.23 -7.76 -0.03
N ASP A 24 -2.08 -7.22 0.38
CA ASP A 24 -1.93 -6.40 1.59
C ASP A 24 -2.56 -5.01 1.44
N GLN A 25 -2.91 -4.59 0.21
CA GLN A 25 -3.55 -3.30 -0.09
C GLN A 25 -5.04 -3.40 -0.42
N SER A 26 -5.67 -4.56 -0.19
CA SER A 26 -7.09 -4.74 -0.48
C SER A 26 -8.01 -4.16 0.61
N ILE A 27 -8.35 -2.88 0.50
CA ILE A 27 -9.20 -2.15 1.48
C ILE A 27 -10.70 -2.08 1.13
N TYR A 28 -11.12 -2.60 -0.03
CA TYR A 28 -12.51 -2.50 -0.52
C TYR A 28 -13.38 -3.72 -0.24
N SER A 29 -13.05 -4.53 0.78
CA SER A 29 -13.79 -5.75 1.12
C SER A 29 -15.28 -5.49 1.39
N TRP A 30 -15.62 -4.33 1.97
CA TRP A 30 -16.99 -3.89 2.21
C TRP A 30 -17.81 -3.64 0.93
N ARG A 31 -17.15 -3.42 -0.22
CA ARG A 31 -17.78 -3.34 -1.55
C ARG A 31 -17.78 -4.67 -2.30
N GLY A 32 -17.41 -5.76 -1.62
CA GLY A 32 -17.34 -7.09 -2.21
C GLY A 32 -16.02 -7.39 -2.92
N ALA A 33 -14.96 -6.58 -2.75
CA ALA A 33 -13.62 -6.99 -3.16
C ALA A 33 -13.17 -8.20 -2.33
N ARG A 34 -12.59 -9.20 -2.99
CA ARG A 34 -12.14 -10.44 -2.35
C ARG A 34 -10.65 -10.62 -2.64
N PRO A 35 -9.74 -10.43 -1.66
CA PRO A 35 -8.31 -10.74 -1.83
C PRO A 35 -8.09 -12.17 -2.33
N GLN A 36 -9.01 -13.08 -1.98
CA GLN A 36 -9.05 -14.47 -2.45
C GLN A 36 -9.08 -14.59 -3.97
N ASN A 37 -9.53 -13.56 -4.72
CA ASN A 37 -9.49 -13.59 -6.18
C ASN A 37 -8.05 -13.72 -6.71
N LEU A 38 -7.04 -13.16 -6.02
CA LEU A 38 -5.64 -13.35 -6.39
C LEU A 38 -5.17 -14.79 -6.17
N VAL A 39 -5.71 -15.47 -5.15
CA VAL A 39 -5.49 -16.91 -4.92
C VAL A 39 -6.18 -17.74 -6.00
N LEU A 40 -7.43 -17.40 -6.33
CA LEU A 40 -8.19 -18.13 -7.33
C LEU A 40 -7.55 -18.03 -8.71
N LEU A 41 -6.86 -16.93 -9.04
CA LEU A 41 -6.11 -16.81 -10.29
C LEU A 41 -5.06 -17.92 -10.45
N SER A 42 -4.33 -18.29 -9.38
CA SER A 42 -3.32 -19.36 -9.47
C SER A 42 -3.94 -20.75 -9.60
N GLN A 43 -5.18 -20.93 -9.12
CA GLN A 43 -5.93 -22.18 -9.24
C GLN A 43 -6.62 -22.31 -10.61
N ASP A 44 -7.31 -21.26 -11.04
CA ASP A 44 -8.07 -21.22 -12.30
C ASP A 44 -7.16 -21.13 -13.53
N PHE A 45 -5.97 -20.52 -13.38
CA PHE A 45 -4.99 -20.34 -14.45
C PHE A 45 -3.59 -20.80 -13.98
N PRO A 46 -3.36 -22.12 -13.85
CA PRO A 46 -2.12 -22.68 -13.29
C PRO A 46 -0.88 -22.40 -14.15
N ALA A 47 -1.06 -22.02 -15.41
CA ALA A 47 0.02 -21.62 -16.32
C ALA A 47 0.50 -20.16 -16.10
N LEU A 48 -0.13 -19.40 -15.20
CA LEU A 48 0.30 -18.03 -14.90
C LEU A 48 1.68 -18.03 -14.24
N LYS A 49 2.55 -17.16 -14.75
CA LYS A 49 3.81 -16.85 -14.11
C LYS A 49 3.59 -15.79 -13.04
N VAL A 50 3.89 -16.14 -11.78
CA VAL A 50 3.88 -15.18 -10.66
C VAL A 50 5.21 -14.44 -10.61
N ILE A 51 5.17 -13.12 -10.63
CA ILE A 51 6.34 -12.23 -10.48
C ILE A 51 6.10 -11.35 -9.27
N LYS A 52 6.98 -11.44 -8.27
CA LYS A 52 6.95 -10.61 -7.06
C LYS A 52 7.87 -9.40 -7.27
N LEU A 53 7.35 -8.20 -7.06
CA LEU A 53 8.11 -6.96 -7.13
C LEU A 53 8.32 -6.45 -5.70
N GLU A 54 9.53 -6.67 -5.16
CA GLU A 54 9.84 -6.38 -3.75
C GLU A 54 10.60 -5.07 -3.55
N GLN A 55 11.21 -4.54 -4.61
CA GLN A 55 11.89 -3.25 -4.53
C GLN A 55 10.87 -2.11 -4.59
N ASN A 56 10.85 -1.30 -3.54
CA ASN A 56 10.04 -0.10 -3.45
C ASN A 56 10.90 1.13 -3.79
N TYR A 57 10.40 1.92 -4.74
CA TYR A 57 11.07 3.10 -5.28
C TYR A 57 10.47 4.41 -4.74
N ARG A 58 9.49 4.34 -3.82
CA ARG A 58 8.73 5.50 -3.34
C ARG A 58 9.19 5.96 -1.95
N SER A 59 9.39 5.01 -1.05
CA SER A 59 9.50 5.26 0.39
C SER A 59 10.88 4.91 0.91
N SER A 60 11.39 5.70 1.86
CA SER A 60 12.67 5.44 2.51
C SER A 60 12.67 4.13 3.29
N GLY A 61 13.88 3.65 3.62
CA GLY A 61 14.06 2.43 4.41
C GLY A 61 13.32 2.45 5.75
N ARG A 62 13.25 3.60 6.45
CA ARG A 62 12.53 3.71 7.74
C ARG A 62 11.02 3.57 7.58
N ILE A 63 10.42 4.19 6.56
CA ILE A 63 8.98 4.05 6.27
C ILE A 63 8.65 2.59 5.95
N LEU A 64 9.45 1.95 5.09
CA LEU A 64 9.23 0.54 4.73
C LEU A 64 9.45 -0.41 5.90
N LYS A 65 10.40 -0.12 6.79
CA LYS A 65 10.60 -0.91 8.00
C LYS A 65 9.33 -0.91 8.86
N ALA A 66 8.74 0.26 9.10
CA ALA A 66 7.49 0.37 9.85
C ALA A 66 6.34 -0.37 9.17
N ALA A 67 6.18 -0.18 7.85
CA ALA A 67 5.14 -0.86 7.06
C ALA A 67 5.27 -2.39 7.11
N ASN A 68 6.49 -2.92 6.91
CA ASN A 68 6.76 -4.37 6.97
C ASN A 68 6.49 -4.95 8.37
N ILE A 69 6.84 -4.24 9.44
CA ILE A 69 6.56 -4.70 10.82
C ILE A 69 5.05 -4.75 11.08
N LEU A 70 4.31 -3.74 10.62
CA LEU A 70 2.86 -3.69 10.81
C LEU A 70 2.17 -4.83 10.05
N ILE A 71 2.48 -4.98 8.76
CA ILE A 71 1.78 -5.95 7.89
C ILE A 71 2.08 -7.40 8.26
N ALA A 72 3.24 -7.68 8.86
CA ALA A 72 3.63 -9.02 9.33
C ALA A 72 2.71 -9.64 10.40
N ASN A 73 1.80 -8.85 10.98
CA ASN A 73 0.81 -9.33 11.93
C ASN A 73 -0.43 -9.94 11.24
N ASN A 74 -0.57 -9.79 9.92
CA ASN A 74 -1.69 -10.31 9.15
C ASN A 74 -1.38 -11.71 8.58
N PRO A 75 -2.40 -12.55 8.33
CA PRO A 75 -2.22 -13.77 7.57
C PRO A 75 -1.83 -13.41 6.12
N HIS A 76 -0.73 -13.99 5.64
CA HIS A 76 -0.24 -13.74 4.29
C HIS A 76 -0.62 -14.86 3.35
N VAL A 77 -1.15 -14.48 2.19
CA VAL A 77 -1.33 -15.38 1.06
C VAL A 77 -0.05 -15.46 0.24
N PHE A 78 0.59 -14.32 0.01
CA PHE A 78 1.85 -14.22 -0.71
C PHE A 78 2.95 -13.71 0.22
N GLU A 79 3.94 -14.55 0.52
CA GLU A 79 5.12 -14.09 1.23
C GLU A 79 5.92 -13.13 0.35
N LYS A 80 6.09 -11.90 0.80
CA LYS A 80 6.92 -10.88 0.17
C LYS A 80 7.45 -9.93 1.23
N ARG A 81 8.64 -9.37 1.01
CA ARG A 81 9.21 -8.35 1.89
C ARG A 81 9.74 -7.18 1.10
N LEU A 82 9.14 -6.01 1.31
CA LEU A 82 9.55 -4.81 0.59
C LEU A 82 10.89 -4.28 1.11
N PHE A 83 11.79 -3.90 0.20
CA PHE A 83 13.03 -3.19 0.53
C PHE A 83 13.17 -1.93 -0.32
N SER A 84 14.03 -1.00 0.13
CA SER A 84 14.30 0.26 -0.57
C SER A 84 15.80 0.47 -0.72
N GLU A 85 16.20 0.94 -1.89
CA GLU A 85 17.55 1.47 -2.15
C GLU A 85 17.66 2.98 -1.88
N LEU A 86 16.52 3.66 -1.64
CA LEU A 86 16.54 4.98 -1.03
C LEU A 86 17.19 4.87 0.36
N GLY A 87 17.97 5.88 0.74
CA GLY A 87 18.56 5.97 2.07
C GLY A 87 17.53 5.79 3.20
N TYR A 88 17.99 5.56 4.42
CA TYR A 88 17.08 5.19 5.52
C TYR A 88 16.03 6.28 5.84
N GLY A 89 16.32 7.54 5.55
CA GLY A 89 15.38 8.67 5.65
C GLY A 89 15.38 9.35 7.02
N THR A 90 14.41 10.23 7.24
CA THR A 90 14.17 10.96 8.50
C THR A 90 13.37 10.13 9.50
N GLU A 91 13.40 10.50 10.77
CA GLU A 91 12.64 9.81 11.81
C GLU A 91 11.13 10.02 11.66
N LEU A 92 10.37 8.97 12.03
CA LEU A 92 8.91 9.05 12.08
C LEU A 92 8.52 9.78 13.37
N LYS A 93 7.72 10.84 13.23
CA LYS A 93 7.19 11.60 14.38
C LYS A 93 5.83 11.04 14.77
N VAL A 94 5.61 10.85 16.07
CA VAL A 94 4.29 10.57 16.65
C VAL A 94 3.96 11.73 17.57
N LEU A 95 2.84 12.40 17.31
CA LEU A 95 2.39 13.55 18.09
C LEU A 95 1.21 13.14 18.94
N SER A 96 1.29 13.40 20.24
CA SER A 96 0.15 13.25 21.14
C SER A 96 -0.54 14.60 21.32
N ALA A 97 -1.86 14.59 21.24
CA ALA A 97 -2.73 15.73 21.48
C ALA A 97 -3.78 15.38 22.55
N ASN A 98 -4.35 16.41 23.18
CA ASN A 98 -5.31 16.24 24.27
C ASN A 98 -6.75 16.09 23.76
N ASN A 99 -7.01 16.60 22.57
CA ASN A 99 -8.30 16.57 21.86
C ASN A 99 -8.05 16.84 20.37
N GLU A 100 -9.11 16.77 19.58
CA GLU A 100 -9.09 16.95 18.12
C GLU A 100 -8.63 18.35 17.68
N GLU A 101 -9.00 19.41 18.42
CA GLU A 101 -8.60 20.78 18.09
C GLU A 101 -7.09 20.97 18.32
N HIS A 102 -6.57 20.46 19.43
CA HIS A 102 -5.14 20.44 19.74
C HIS A 102 -4.36 19.59 18.73
N GLU A 103 -4.92 18.49 18.21
CA GLU A 103 -4.28 17.70 17.14
C GLU A 103 -4.13 18.54 15.86
N ALA A 104 -5.21 19.19 15.42
CA ALA A 104 -5.23 20.02 14.22
C ALA A 104 -4.23 21.19 14.32
N GLU A 105 -4.19 21.87 15.48
CA GLU A 105 -3.22 22.93 15.74
C GLU A 105 -1.78 22.44 15.65
N ARG A 106 -1.47 21.29 16.28
CA ARG A 106 -0.12 20.72 16.27
C ARG A 106 0.33 20.28 14.88
N VAL A 107 -0.54 19.58 14.14
CA VAL A 107 -0.23 19.12 12.78
C VAL A 107 0.02 20.31 11.86
N THR A 108 -0.84 21.34 11.93
CA THR A 108 -0.69 22.54 11.10
C THR A 108 0.56 23.32 11.47
N GLY A 109 0.87 23.46 12.76
CA GLY A 109 2.08 24.12 13.26
C GLY A 109 3.36 23.44 12.77
N GLU A 110 3.46 22.10 12.90
CA GLU A 110 4.61 21.33 12.41
C GLU A 110 4.75 21.43 10.88
N LEU A 111 3.64 21.42 10.14
CA LEU A 111 3.64 21.57 8.69
C LEU A 111 4.17 22.95 8.28
N ILE A 112 3.66 24.04 8.88
CA ILE A 112 4.11 25.40 8.57
C ILE A 112 5.59 25.57 8.91
N ALA A 113 6.02 25.07 10.07
CA ALA A 113 7.43 25.10 10.47
C ALA A 113 8.32 24.33 9.48
N HIS A 114 7.92 23.11 9.11
CA HIS A 114 8.66 22.30 8.15
C HIS A 114 8.69 22.93 6.76
N HIS A 115 7.58 23.53 6.31
CA HIS A 115 7.47 24.26 5.06
C HIS A 115 8.45 25.43 5.00
N PHE A 116 8.47 26.25 6.05
CA PHE A 116 9.34 27.41 6.14
C PHE A 116 10.83 27.03 6.18
N VAL A 117 11.19 26.05 7.02
CA VAL A 117 12.59 25.62 7.20
C VAL A 117 13.14 24.96 5.93
N ASN A 118 12.35 24.10 5.27
CA ASN A 118 12.82 23.30 4.15
C ASN A 118 12.47 23.89 2.78
N LYS A 119 11.77 25.03 2.73
CA LYS A 119 11.31 25.69 1.48
C LYS A 119 10.58 24.74 0.52
N THR A 120 9.78 23.83 1.07
CA THR A 120 8.96 22.87 0.32
C THR A 120 7.68 23.54 -0.22
N GLN A 121 6.85 22.84 -0.99
CA GLN A 121 5.58 23.38 -1.48
C GLN A 121 4.40 22.74 -0.73
N TYR A 122 3.29 23.47 -0.55
CA TYR A 122 2.11 22.92 0.13
C TYR A 122 1.54 21.66 -0.54
N LYS A 123 1.74 21.50 -1.86
CA LYS A 123 1.33 20.30 -2.60
C LYS A 123 2.13 19.03 -2.24
N ASP A 124 3.27 19.18 -1.57
CA ASP A 124 4.12 18.08 -1.15
C ASP A 124 3.61 17.43 0.16
N TYR A 125 2.54 17.98 0.75
CA TYR A 125 1.92 17.50 1.99
C TYR A 125 0.55 16.90 1.71
N ALA A 126 0.21 15.86 2.47
CA ALA A 126 -1.11 15.25 2.47
C ALA A 126 -1.54 14.92 3.91
N ILE A 127 -2.82 15.11 4.21
CA ILE A 127 -3.45 14.69 5.47
C ILE A 127 -4.40 13.54 5.12
N LEU A 128 -4.25 12.39 5.80
CA LEU A 128 -5.05 11.18 5.62
C LEU A 128 -5.78 10.87 6.92
N TYR A 129 -7.07 10.51 6.84
CA TYR A 129 -7.96 10.20 7.97
C TYR A 129 -8.92 9.06 7.61
#